data_AF-A0A7X7P1K7-F1
#
_entry.id   AF-A0A7X7P1K7-F1
#
_cell.length_a   1.000
_cell.length_b   1.000
_cell.length_c   1.000
_cell.angle_alpha   90.00
_cell.angle_beta   90.00
_cell.angle_gamma   90.00
#
_symmetry.space_group_name_H-M   'P 1'
#
loop_
_entity.id
_entity.type
_entity.pdbx_description
1 polymer ?
#
loop_
_entity_poly.entity_id
_entity_poly.type
_entity_poly.pdbx_seq_one_letter_code
_entity_poly.pdbx_strand_id
1 'polypeptide(L)'
;MTDSPWVVFEVPEGKRIWLGAPSLLALPNGKLLAAFDQMGPDVKGLNGKKGHDAKRNRWMQGLVMCSSDGGGTWQRVASYPYRRASLFRDGGDVYLLGEASGGLCLMRSPDGGASWSAPMDLTGDLDLWLSPGPVLAAGGGWIVPCLAPSGADMGLMCWRAPQGASLMNRKAWIPGPVSPPLADVLPGGPEAGFGVPWPGVTPVWRHPVAICISDPGHPWHAPEVCHVVASATSGREHWAVVMRVALPGLEVSVQEAENGCPWIWLPFPGGHAKFACIHDETTRRHWVVGSRGAPGLAAGKRAERDGSSNRLGVWASDNMTDWTGGGALISGGEGPPGVYADPSAAVSGNDLLVVARAGEAASRNMKETRRMVGVRLASFRSAAACF
;
A
#
# COMPACT_ATOMS: atom_id res chain seq x y z
N MET A 1 16.26 15.26 -10.57
CA MET A 1 17.43 14.59 -9.95
C MET A 1 16.93 14.01 -8.64
N THR A 2 17.23 12.75 -8.34
CA THR A 2 16.80 12.08 -7.09
C THR A 2 17.85 12.32 -6.01
N ASP A 3 17.42 12.74 -4.82
CA ASP A 3 18.33 12.88 -3.68
C ASP A 3 18.78 11.52 -3.16
N SER A 4 19.94 11.48 -2.50
CA SER A 4 20.37 10.29 -1.74
C SER A 4 19.31 9.92 -0.71
N PRO A 5 19.06 8.61 -0.48
CA PRO A 5 18.10 8.19 0.52
C PRO A 5 18.48 8.68 1.91
N TRP A 6 17.51 9.25 2.64
CA TRP A 6 17.67 9.55 4.06
C TRP A 6 17.06 8.44 4.92
N VAL A 7 17.51 8.34 6.17
CA VAL A 7 16.99 7.35 7.11
C VAL A 7 15.82 7.94 7.89
N VAL A 8 14.67 7.29 7.82
CA VAL A 8 13.48 7.60 8.63
C VAL A 8 13.57 6.90 9.98
N PHE A 9 14.03 5.64 9.98
CA PHE A 9 14.19 4.84 11.19
C PHE A 9 15.16 3.68 10.93
N GLU A 10 15.94 3.32 11.94
CA GLU A 10 16.82 2.17 11.93
C GLU A 10 16.63 1.37 13.22
N VAL A 11 16.52 0.05 13.07
CA VAL A 11 16.42 -0.84 14.22
C VAL A 11 17.75 -0.83 14.98
N PRO A 12 17.75 -0.63 16.31
CA PRO A 12 18.99 -0.65 17.08
C PRO A 12 19.80 -1.94 16.90
N GLU A 13 21.12 -1.81 16.93
CA GLU A 13 22.05 -2.92 16.78
C GLU A 13 21.75 -4.06 17.77
N GLY A 14 21.96 -5.31 17.32
CA GLY A 14 21.75 -6.51 18.12
C GLY A 14 20.29 -6.88 18.39
N LYS A 15 19.30 -6.02 18.09
CA LYS A 15 17.88 -6.36 18.25
C LYS A 15 17.39 -7.23 17.11
N ARG A 16 16.66 -8.29 17.38
CA ARG A 16 15.95 -9.13 16.40
C ARG A 16 14.57 -8.54 16.12
N ILE A 17 14.58 -7.40 15.41
CA ILE A 17 13.40 -6.68 14.96
C ILE A 17 13.54 -6.43 13.46
N TRP A 18 12.42 -6.51 12.74
CA TRP A 18 12.29 -6.08 11.36
C TRP A 18 11.05 -5.19 11.19
N LEU A 19 11.01 -4.47 10.08
CA LEU A 19 10.00 -3.46 9.80
C LEU A 19 8.98 -3.96 8.79
N GLY A 20 7.71 -3.61 9.01
CA GLY A 20 6.60 -3.78 8.09
C GLY A 20 6.52 -2.66 7.05
N ALA A 21 5.61 -2.82 6.09
CA ALA A 21 5.38 -1.83 5.04
C ALA A 21 4.92 -0.48 5.64
N PRO A 22 5.42 0.66 5.13
CA PRO A 22 5.02 1.98 5.59
C PRO A 22 3.75 2.50 4.92
N SER A 23 3.13 3.49 5.57
CA SER A 23 2.32 4.54 4.94
C SER A 23 2.97 5.91 5.16
N LEU A 24 2.72 6.85 4.25
CA LEU A 24 3.26 8.22 4.28
C LEU A 24 2.16 9.24 4.04
N LEU A 25 2.16 10.31 4.82
CA LEU A 25 1.25 11.44 4.68
C LEU A 25 2.04 12.75 4.75
N ALA A 26 1.89 13.59 3.73
CA ALA A 26 2.36 14.97 3.76
C ALA A 26 1.20 15.89 4.18
N LEU A 27 1.43 16.71 5.21
CA LEU A 27 0.44 17.65 5.72
C LEU A 27 0.54 19.01 5.01
N PRO A 28 -0.55 19.80 4.96
CA PRO A 28 -0.54 21.11 4.30
C PRO A 28 0.50 22.11 4.83
N ASN A 29 0.92 21.95 6.10
CA ASN A 29 1.94 22.79 6.73
C ASN A 29 3.38 22.31 6.46
N GLY A 30 3.58 21.33 5.58
CA GLY A 30 4.89 20.77 5.22
C GLY A 30 5.41 19.70 6.17
N LYS A 31 4.71 19.39 7.28
CA LYS A 31 5.08 18.25 8.14
C LYS A 31 4.81 16.94 7.41
N LEU A 32 5.68 15.96 7.65
CA LEU A 32 5.55 14.62 7.12
C LEU A 32 5.32 13.63 8.26
N LEU A 33 4.41 12.69 8.04
CA LEU A 33 4.16 11.58 8.95
C LEU A 33 4.39 10.26 8.20
N ALA A 34 5.20 9.39 8.78
CA ALA A 34 5.40 8.02 8.29
C ALA A 34 4.97 7.04 9.38
N ALA A 35 4.17 6.03 9.03
CA ALA A 35 3.74 5.01 9.95
C ALA A 35 4.11 3.62 9.43
N PHE A 36 4.66 2.78 10.31
CA PHE A 36 5.02 1.39 10.01
C PHE A 36 5.05 0.58 11.31
N ASP A 37 5.05 -0.74 11.21
CA ASP A 37 5.15 -1.63 12.37
C ASP A 37 6.51 -2.31 12.50
N GLN A 38 6.88 -2.58 13.75
CA GLN A 38 8.01 -3.39 14.13
C GLN A 38 7.51 -4.78 14.52
N MET A 39 8.21 -5.80 14.04
CA MET A 39 7.91 -7.21 14.26
C MET A 39 9.17 -7.95 14.70
N GLY A 40 9.00 -9.04 15.43
CA GLY A 40 10.11 -9.90 15.85
C GLY A 40 10.16 -10.19 17.35
N PRO A 41 11.00 -11.15 17.77
CA PRO A 41 11.01 -11.64 19.14
C PRO A 41 11.35 -10.55 20.17
N ASP A 42 12.18 -9.57 19.80
CA ASP A 42 12.62 -8.54 20.74
C ASP A 42 11.63 -7.36 20.85
N VAL A 43 10.55 -7.34 20.05
CA VAL A 43 9.49 -6.34 20.14
C VAL A 43 8.80 -6.35 21.50
N LYS A 44 8.67 -7.52 22.12
CA LYS A 44 8.07 -7.68 23.47
C LYS A 44 8.73 -6.75 24.51
N GLY A 45 10.04 -6.53 24.39
CA GLY A 45 10.83 -5.72 25.32
C GLY A 45 10.89 -4.22 24.99
N LEU A 46 10.24 -3.75 23.94
CA LEU A 46 10.25 -2.33 23.57
C LEU A 46 9.36 -1.49 24.50
N ASN A 47 9.74 -0.24 24.74
CA ASN A 47 8.91 0.72 25.46
C ASN A 47 7.74 1.24 24.60
N GLY A 48 6.63 1.62 25.23
CA GLY A 48 5.44 2.16 24.57
C GLY A 48 4.35 1.11 24.30
N LYS A 49 3.27 1.54 23.63
CA LYS A 49 2.12 0.70 23.28
C LYS A 49 2.56 -0.39 22.30
N LYS A 50 2.02 -1.60 22.48
CA LYS A 50 2.36 -2.81 21.70
C LYS A 50 1.12 -3.68 21.56
N GLY A 51 1.04 -4.41 20.46
CA GLY A 51 0.00 -5.40 20.20
C GLY A 51 0.55 -6.81 20.38
N HIS A 52 -0.34 -7.75 20.71
CA HIS A 52 -0.04 -9.19 20.73
C HIS A 52 -1.10 -9.94 19.93
N ASP A 53 -0.65 -10.58 18.84
CA ASP A 53 -1.45 -11.51 18.07
C ASP A 53 -1.41 -12.86 18.78
N ALA A 54 -2.41 -13.11 19.63
CA ALA A 54 -2.51 -14.34 20.42
C ALA A 54 -2.58 -15.59 19.55
N LYS A 55 -3.29 -15.53 18.41
CA LYS A 55 -3.45 -16.65 17.47
C LYS A 55 -2.10 -17.08 16.89
N ARG A 56 -1.23 -16.12 16.57
CA ARG A 56 0.10 -16.39 16.00
C ARG A 56 1.23 -16.35 17.03
N ASN A 57 0.91 -16.05 18.28
CA ASN A 57 1.83 -15.74 19.37
C ASN A 57 2.94 -14.75 18.96
N ARG A 58 2.57 -13.62 18.34
CA ARG A 58 3.51 -12.62 17.82
C ARG A 58 3.28 -11.25 18.43
N TRP A 59 4.36 -10.62 18.87
CA TRP A 59 4.36 -9.23 19.29
C TRP A 59 4.59 -8.31 18.10
N MET A 60 3.96 -7.13 18.16
CA MET A 60 4.14 -6.06 17.19
C MET A 60 4.16 -4.70 17.92
N GLN A 61 4.84 -3.72 17.33
CA GLN A 61 4.75 -2.32 17.74
C GLN A 61 4.68 -1.40 16.52
N GLY A 62 3.55 -0.73 16.33
CA GLY A 62 3.43 0.36 15.38
C GLY A 62 4.19 1.60 15.84
N LEU A 63 4.84 2.31 14.94
CA LEU A 63 5.47 3.61 15.15
C LEU A 63 4.89 4.65 14.20
N VAL A 64 4.71 5.87 14.72
CA VAL A 64 4.53 7.07 13.88
C VAL A 64 5.77 7.93 14.04
N MET A 65 6.43 8.21 12.92
CA MET A 65 7.57 9.10 12.79
C MET A 65 7.10 10.42 12.18
N CYS A 66 7.64 11.53 12.65
CA CYS A 66 7.33 12.87 12.16
C CYS A 66 8.61 13.58 11.73
N SER A 67 8.53 14.28 10.59
CA SER A 67 9.55 15.24 10.15
C SER A 67 8.91 16.62 9.96
N SER A 68 9.62 17.67 10.37
CA SER A 68 9.21 19.07 10.22
C SER A 68 10.15 19.88 9.31
N ASP A 69 11.17 19.23 8.73
CA ASP A 69 12.19 19.83 7.86
C ASP A 69 12.19 19.17 6.46
N GLY A 70 11.04 18.67 6.03
CA GLY A 70 10.87 18.05 4.71
C GLY A 70 11.47 16.64 4.57
N GLY A 71 11.80 15.98 5.67
CA GLY A 71 12.34 14.62 5.69
C GLY A 71 13.82 14.54 6.06
N GLY A 72 14.47 15.66 6.38
CA GLY A 72 15.87 15.69 6.81
C GLY A 72 16.09 15.00 8.15
N THR A 73 15.20 15.25 9.12
CA THR A 73 15.22 14.61 10.44
C THR A 73 13.86 14.03 10.81
N TRP A 74 13.89 12.91 11.53
CA TRP A 74 12.69 12.17 11.93
C TRP A 74 12.70 11.86 13.41
N GLN A 75 11.55 12.05 14.06
CA GLN A 75 11.36 11.72 15.47
C GLN A 75 10.11 10.88 15.67
N ARG A 76 10.17 9.93 16.61
CA ARG A 76 8.99 9.14 16.99
C ARG A 76 8.01 10.00 17.78
N VAL A 77 6.79 10.14 17.29
CA VAL A 77 5.70 10.89 17.95
C VAL A 77 4.66 9.97 18.60
N ALA A 78 4.56 8.72 18.15
CA ALA A 78 3.67 7.75 18.77
C ALA A 78 4.15 6.30 18.62
N SER A 79 3.61 5.44 19.49
CA SER A 79 3.58 3.99 19.29
C SER A 79 2.14 3.49 19.40
N TYR A 80 1.80 2.43 18.65
CA TYR A 80 0.43 1.90 18.59
C TYR A 80 0.40 0.36 18.55
N PRO A 81 -0.70 -0.29 18.99
CA PRO A 81 -0.77 -1.73 19.20
C PRO A 81 -1.37 -2.53 18.03
N TYR A 82 -1.35 -1.98 16.81
CA TYR A 82 -1.81 -2.62 15.59
C TYR A 82 -0.78 -2.46 14.45
N ARG A 83 -0.98 -3.20 13.35
CA ARG A 83 -0.02 -3.30 12.24
C ARG A 83 -0.64 -2.87 10.92
N ARG A 84 0.19 -2.75 9.88
CA ARG A 84 -0.25 -2.48 8.51
C ARG A 84 -1.19 -1.26 8.42
N ALA A 85 -0.76 -0.17 9.06
CA ALA A 85 -1.58 1.01 9.20
C ALA A 85 -1.37 2.03 8.08
N SER A 86 -2.47 2.61 7.62
CA SER A 86 -2.54 3.70 6.64
C SER A 86 -2.84 5.02 7.33
N LEU A 87 -2.01 6.03 7.05
CA LEU A 87 -2.25 7.42 7.41
C LEU A 87 -3.17 8.08 6.37
N PHE A 88 -4.16 8.83 6.83
CA PHE A 88 -4.98 9.69 5.98
C PHE A 88 -5.49 10.90 6.76
N ARG A 89 -6.03 11.90 6.06
CA ARG A 89 -6.52 13.15 6.65
C ARG A 89 -7.99 13.35 6.30
N ASP A 90 -8.81 13.66 7.29
CA ASP A 90 -10.18 14.13 7.09
C ASP A 90 -10.32 15.50 7.78
N GLY A 91 -10.53 16.54 6.98
CA GLY A 91 -10.46 17.93 7.45
C GLY A 91 -9.10 18.31 8.05
N GLY A 92 -9.11 18.77 9.29
CA GLY A 92 -7.90 19.14 10.05
C GLY A 92 -7.25 17.98 10.80
N ASP A 93 -7.94 16.83 10.91
CA ASP A 93 -7.50 15.70 11.71
C ASP A 93 -6.72 14.68 10.87
N VAL A 94 -5.72 14.06 11.50
CA VAL A 94 -5.00 12.92 10.93
C VAL A 94 -5.53 11.64 11.56
N TYR A 95 -5.72 10.61 10.74
CA TYR A 95 -6.17 9.30 11.16
C TYR A 95 -5.13 8.25 10.80
N LEU A 96 -5.08 7.21 11.62
CA LEU A 96 -4.23 6.05 11.43
C LEU A 96 -5.09 4.80 11.57
N LEU A 97 -5.40 4.15 10.45
CA LEU A 97 -6.24 2.95 10.39
C LEU A 97 -5.38 1.75 10.03
N GLY A 98 -5.40 0.71 10.85
CA GLY A 98 -4.69 -0.53 10.58
C GLY A 98 -5.41 -1.73 11.14
N GLU A 99 -4.69 -2.83 11.25
CA GLU A 99 -5.22 -4.10 11.70
C GLU A 99 -4.69 -4.45 13.10
N ALA A 100 -5.60 -4.61 14.05
CA ALA A 100 -5.38 -5.26 15.32
C ALA A 100 -5.76 -6.74 15.22
N SER A 101 -5.34 -7.55 16.20
CA SER A 101 -5.75 -8.95 16.31
C SER A 101 -7.24 -9.03 16.64
N GLY A 102 -8.06 -9.00 15.60
CA GLY A 102 -9.52 -8.87 15.65
C GLY A 102 -10.12 -7.90 14.61
N GLY A 103 -9.29 -7.24 13.82
CA GLY A 103 -9.73 -6.51 12.62
C GLY A 103 -9.30 -5.06 12.65
N LEU A 104 -10.14 -4.13 12.19
CA LEU A 104 -9.70 -2.75 12.03
C LEU A 104 -9.57 -2.04 13.38
N CYS A 105 -8.52 -1.24 13.51
CA CYS A 105 -8.28 -0.36 14.64
C CYS A 105 -7.92 1.03 14.14
N LEU A 106 -8.44 2.06 14.81
CA LEU A 106 -8.29 3.45 14.40
C LEU A 106 -7.74 4.30 15.55
N MET A 107 -6.83 5.22 15.22
CA MET A 107 -6.43 6.32 16.08
C MET A 107 -6.58 7.64 15.34
N ARG A 108 -6.83 8.71 16.09
CA ARG A 108 -6.96 10.08 15.60
C ARG A 108 -5.92 10.98 16.25
N SER A 109 -5.40 11.92 15.48
CA SER A 109 -4.59 13.05 15.93
C SER A 109 -5.24 14.36 15.48
N PRO A 110 -5.66 15.24 16.42
CA PRO A 110 -6.29 16.52 16.08
C PRO A 110 -5.28 17.66 15.84
N ASP A 111 -3.97 17.38 15.97
CA ASP A 111 -2.91 18.39 16.01
C ASP A 111 -1.76 18.09 15.03
N GLY A 112 -2.09 17.43 13.92
CA GLY A 112 -1.12 17.13 12.86
C GLY A 112 -0.06 16.10 13.26
N GLY A 113 -0.44 15.13 14.11
CA GLY A 113 0.38 13.99 14.52
C GLY A 113 1.13 14.17 15.83
N ALA A 114 0.96 15.29 16.55
CA ALA A 114 1.71 15.56 17.79
C ALA A 114 1.16 14.77 19.00
N SER A 115 -0.16 14.60 19.08
CA SER A 115 -0.83 13.74 20.05
C SER A 115 -1.79 12.78 19.35
N TRP A 116 -2.08 11.66 20.00
CA TRP A 116 -2.91 10.59 19.45
C TRP A 116 -3.89 10.06 20.48
N SER A 117 -5.12 9.77 20.04
CA SER A 117 -6.15 9.16 20.86
C SER A 117 -5.76 7.76 21.35
N ALA A 118 -6.57 7.21 22.27
CA ALA A 118 -6.56 5.77 22.48
C ALA A 118 -6.96 5.05 21.16
N PRO A 119 -6.43 3.83 20.91
CA PRO A 119 -6.90 2.99 19.82
C PRO A 119 -8.38 2.65 20.01
N MET A 120 -9.15 2.76 18.94
CA MET A 120 -10.55 2.35 18.89
C MET A 120 -10.68 1.14 17.98
N ASP A 121 -11.10 0.02 18.55
CA ASP A 121 -11.43 -1.17 17.77
C ASP A 121 -12.70 -0.92 16.96
N LEU A 122 -12.61 -1.11 15.65
CA LEU A 122 -13.72 -0.89 14.72
C LEU A 122 -14.53 -2.16 14.50
N THR A 123 -13.90 -3.34 14.36
CA THR A 123 -14.59 -4.51 13.79
C THR A 123 -14.60 -5.76 14.66
N GLY A 124 -14.06 -5.72 15.87
CA GLY A 124 -14.17 -6.83 16.82
C GLY A 124 -13.13 -7.93 16.59
N ASP A 125 -13.54 -9.08 16.02
CA ASP A 125 -12.74 -10.31 15.85
C ASP A 125 -12.49 -10.76 14.38
N LEU A 126 -12.79 -9.90 13.39
CA LEU A 126 -12.56 -10.19 11.97
C LEU A 126 -11.06 -10.37 11.65
N ASP A 127 -10.69 -11.45 10.95
CA ASP A 127 -9.30 -11.69 10.51
C ASP A 127 -9.04 -10.96 9.18
N LEU A 128 -8.94 -9.63 9.25
CA LEU A 128 -8.72 -8.79 8.07
C LEU A 128 -7.23 -8.65 7.75
N TRP A 129 -6.92 -8.53 6.45
CA TRP A 129 -5.58 -8.24 5.96
C TRP A 129 -5.56 -6.91 5.21
N LEU A 130 -4.87 -5.92 5.76
CA LEU A 130 -4.70 -4.61 5.12
C LEU A 130 -3.40 -4.51 4.34
N SER A 131 -3.26 -3.44 3.58
CA SER A 131 -1.98 -3.04 3.01
C SER A 131 -1.76 -1.53 3.17
N PRO A 132 -0.69 -1.11 3.86
CA PRO A 132 -0.38 0.29 4.07
C PRO A 132 -0.29 1.06 2.75
N GLY A 133 -1.06 2.12 2.63
CA GLY A 133 -1.16 2.90 1.41
C GLY A 133 -2.21 4.01 1.52
N PRO A 134 -2.48 4.73 0.43
CA PRO A 134 -3.51 5.76 0.39
C PRO A 134 -4.89 5.20 0.73
N VAL A 135 -5.65 5.93 1.54
CA VAL A 135 -7.09 5.69 1.72
C VAL A 135 -7.83 6.54 0.69
N LEU A 136 -8.63 5.92 -0.16
CA LEU A 136 -9.27 6.60 -1.28
C LEU A 136 -10.45 7.44 -0.78
N ALA A 137 -10.52 8.70 -1.19
CA ALA A 137 -11.74 9.49 -1.11
C ALA A 137 -12.55 9.30 -2.39
N ALA A 138 -13.74 8.70 -2.31
CA ALA A 138 -14.62 8.46 -3.45
C ALA A 138 -16.09 8.42 -3.03
N GLY A 139 -16.99 8.97 -3.86
CA GLY A 139 -18.43 8.97 -3.60
C GLY A 139 -18.83 9.55 -2.24
N GLY A 140 -18.10 10.58 -1.76
CA GLY A 140 -18.33 11.20 -0.46
C GLY A 140 -17.87 10.35 0.75
N GLY A 141 -17.10 9.29 0.54
CA GLY A 141 -16.60 8.41 1.60
C GLY A 141 -15.12 8.09 1.48
N TRP A 142 -14.53 7.68 2.60
CA TRP A 142 -13.22 7.04 2.69
C TRP A 142 -13.37 5.54 2.42
N ILE A 143 -12.77 5.05 1.34
CA ILE A 143 -12.80 3.65 0.91
C ILE A 143 -11.48 2.98 1.31
N VAL A 144 -11.60 1.90 2.08
CA VAL A 144 -10.46 1.09 2.57
C VAL A 144 -10.62 -0.34 2.07
N PRO A 145 -9.84 -0.77 1.07
CA PRO A 145 -9.85 -2.17 0.66
C PRO A 145 -9.09 -3.03 1.68
N CYS A 146 -9.59 -4.24 1.91
CA CYS A 146 -8.90 -5.25 2.70
C CYS A 146 -9.24 -6.65 2.21
N LEU A 147 -8.45 -7.62 2.64
CA LEU A 147 -8.74 -9.03 2.42
C LEU A 147 -9.43 -9.60 3.64
N ALA A 148 -10.40 -10.49 3.44
CA ALA A 148 -11.12 -11.20 4.48
C ALA A 148 -11.27 -12.68 4.12
N PRO A 149 -11.39 -13.59 5.10
CA PRO A 149 -11.63 -15.00 4.82
C PRO A 149 -12.88 -15.20 3.96
N SER A 150 -12.76 -16.02 2.93
CA SER A 150 -13.82 -16.38 1.99
C SER A 150 -13.66 -17.84 1.57
N GLY A 151 -14.45 -18.72 2.18
CA GLY A 151 -14.27 -20.16 2.03
C GLY A 151 -12.92 -20.64 2.57
N ALA A 152 -12.09 -21.25 1.73
CA ALA A 152 -10.79 -21.81 2.10
C ALA A 152 -9.60 -20.85 1.93
N ASP A 153 -9.83 -19.66 1.36
CA ASP A 153 -8.79 -18.66 1.08
C ASP A 153 -9.32 -17.25 1.43
N MET A 154 -8.70 -16.20 0.89
CA MET A 154 -9.03 -14.80 1.11
C MET A 154 -9.82 -14.25 -0.08
N GLY A 155 -10.88 -13.50 0.21
CA GLY A 155 -11.59 -12.64 -0.73
C GLY A 155 -11.26 -11.16 -0.52
N LEU A 156 -11.60 -10.32 -1.50
CA LEU A 156 -11.49 -8.87 -1.44
C LEU A 156 -12.79 -8.26 -0.89
N MET A 157 -12.67 -7.26 -0.02
CA MET A 157 -13.79 -6.43 0.41
C MET A 157 -13.35 -4.96 0.57
N CYS A 158 -14.31 -4.05 0.69
CA CYS A 158 -14.05 -2.66 1.03
C CYS A 158 -14.82 -2.26 2.30
N TRP A 159 -14.26 -1.31 3.05
CA TRP A 159 -14.94 -0.57 4.10
C TRP A 159 -15.12 0.87 3.67
N ARG A 160 -16.24 1.50 4.08
CA ARG A 160 -16.51 2.91 3.83
C ARG A 160 -16.83 3.64 5.12
N ALA A 161 -16.32 4.85 5.28
CA ALA A 161 -16.87 5.84 6.22
C ALA A 161 -17.15 7.16 5.50
N PRO A 162 -18.27 7.86 5.76
CA PRO A 162 -18.54 9.16 5.13
C PRO A 162 -17.47 10.20 5.48
N GLN A 163 -17.08 11.02 4.52
CA GLN A 163 -16.18 12.15 4.76
C GLN A 163 -16.83 13.19 5.67
N GLY A 164 -16.05 13.79 6.56
CA GLY A 164 -16.55 14.77 7.55
C GLY A 164 -17.41 14.18 8.66
N ALA A 165 -17.66 12.87 8.68
CA ALA A 165 -18.31 12.21 9.80
C ALA A 165 -17.37 12.09 11.00
N SER A 166 -17.92 11.77 12.18
CA SER A 166 -17.08 11.39 13.32
C SER A 166 -16.45 10.02 13.07
N LEU A 167 -15.26 9.98 12.48
CA LEU A 167 -14.59 8.72 12.13
C LEU A 167 -14.17 7.91 13.37
N MET A 168 -14.04 8.56 14.53
CA MET A 168 -13.90 7.92 15.85
C MET A 168 -15.23 7.41 16.42
N ASN A 169 -16.15 6.99 15.54
CA ASN A 169 -17.38 6.29 15.88
C ASN A 169 -17.45 5.01 15.02
N ARG A 170 -17.45 3.85 15.69
CA ARG A 170 -17.55 2.54 15.03
C ARG A 170 -18.69 2.46 14.02
N LYS A 171 -19.86 3.04 14.33
CA LYS A 171 -21.05 2.98 13.46
C LYS A 171 -20.91 3.78 12.17
N ALA A 172 -19.90 4.65 12.05
CA ALA A 172 -19.63 5.39 10.83
C ALA A 172 -18.99 4.50 9.75
N TRP A 173 -18.38 3.39 10.15
CA TRP A 173 -17.68 2.48 9.24
C TRP A 173 -18.59 1.33 8.83
N ILE A 174 -18.82 1.22 7.53
CA ILE A 174 -19.75 0.28 6.90
C ILE A 174 -18.94 -0.71 6.05
N PRO A 175 -19.02 -2.03 6.31
CA PRO A 175 -18.42 -3.03 5.45
C PRO A 175 -19.24 -3.28 4.20
N GLY A 176 -18.54 -3.57 3.10
CA GLY A 176 -19.11 -4.23 1.92
C GLY A 176 -19.14 -5.75 2.05
N PRO A 177 -19.72 -6.47 1.08
CA PRO A 177 -19.61 -7.92 0.98
C PRO A 177 -18.16 -8.34 0.68
N VAL A 178 -17.81 -9.57 1.08
CA VAL A 178 -16.53 -10.20 0.73
C VAL A 178 -16.70 -10.94 -0.61
N SER A 179 -15.77 -10.75 -1.54
CA SER A 179 -15.74 -11.47 -2.81
C SER A 179 -15.36 -12.96 -2.61
N PRO A 180 -15.57 -13.81 -3.63
CA PRO A 180 -14.89 -15.09 -3.70
C PRO A 180 -13.35 -14.93 -3.73
N PRO A 181 -12.59 -15.99 -3.40
CA PRO A 181 -11.16 -16.07 -3.67
C PRO A 181 -10.78 -15.71 -5.11
N LEU A 182 -9.60 -15.14 -5.33
CA LEU A 182 -9.16 -14.71 -6.66
C LEU A 182 -9.19 -15.86 -7.69
N ALA A 183 -8.75 -17.05 -7.28
CA ALA A 183 -8.74 -18.23 -8.13
C ALA A 183 -10.14 -18.64 -8.63
N ASP A 184 -11.19 -18.32 -7.87
CA ASP A 184 -12.58 -18.64 -8.20
C ASP A 184 -13.24 -17.55 -9.07
N VAL A 185 -12.68 -16.33 -9.04
CA VAL A 185 -13.12 -15.19 -9.87
C VAL A 185 -12.52 -15.26 -11.27
N LEU A 186 -11.34 -15.85 -11.41
CA LEU A 186 -10.65 -15.95 -12.69
C LEU A 186 -11.29 -17.03 -13.58
N PRO A 187 -11.57 -16.73 -14.87
CA PRO A 187 -12.07 -17.74 -15.78
C PRO A 187 -11.04 -18.88 -15.90
N GLY A 188 -11.50 -20.12 -15.71
CA GLY A 188 -10.65 -21.30 -15.71
C GLY A 188 -10.09 -21.60 -17.11
N GLY A 189 -8.92 -21.06 -17.45
CA GLY A 189 -8.22 -21.44 -18.67
C GLY A 189 -7.35 -20.33 -19.28
N PRO A 190 -6.52 -20.66 -20.29
CA PRO A 190 -5.56 -19.76 -20.95
C PRO A 190 -6.19 -18.61 -21.76
N GLU A 191 -7.46 -18.30 -21.54
CA GLU A 191 -8.16 -17.15 -22.13
C GLU A 191 -7.76 -15.81 -21.49
N ALA A 192 -7.02 -15.85 -20.37
CA ALA A 192 -6.34 -14.67 -19.87
C ALA A 192 -5.22 -14.30 -20.85
N GLY A 193 -5.56 -13.39 -21.77
CA GLY A 193 -4.65 -12.83 -22.76
C GLY A 193 -3.32 -12.44 -22.12
N PHE A 194 -2.23 -12.60 -22.88
CA PHE A 194 -0.84 -12.33 -22.46
C PHE A 194 -0.18 -13.35 -21.53
N GLY A 195 -0.81 -14.51 -21.27
CA GLY A 195 -0.18 -15.63 -20.57
C GLY A 195 0.03 -15.35 -19.09
N VAL A 196 -1.00 -14.82 -18.46
CA VAL A 196 -1.11 -14.49 -17.03
C VAL A 196 -2.41 -15.09 -16.49
N PRO A 197 -2.43 -15.92 -15.44
CA PRO A 197 -1.27 -16.38 -14.71
C PRO A 197 -0.40 -17.35 -15.53
N TRP A 198 0.86 -17.46 -15.14
CA TRP A 198 1.77 -18.47 -15.67
C TRP A 198 1.25 -19.88 -15.33
N PRO A 199 1.38 -20.86 -16.25
CA PRO A 199 0.90 -22.22 -16.01
C PRO A 199 1.40 -22.81 -14.68
N GLY A 200 0.47 -23.36 -13.89
CA GLY A 200 0.76 -23.97 -12.58
C GLY A 200 0.93 -22.98 -11.42
N VAL A 201 0.69 -21.68 -11.63
CA VAL A 201 0.61 -20.69 -10.55
C VAL A 201 -0.84 -20.50 -10.13
N THR A 202 -1.14 -20.68 -8.85
CA THR A 202 -2.43 -20.36 -8.25
C THR A 202 -2.47 -18.87 -7.88
N PRO A 203 -3.41 -18.08 -8.43
CA PRO A 203 -3.54 -16.67 -8.11
C PRO A 203 -4.15 -16.43 -6.73
N VAL A 204 -3.48 -15.60 -5.92
CA VAL A 204 -3.95 -15.13 -4.61
C VAL A 204 -3.84 -13.62 -4.51
N TRP A 205 -4.81 -13.00 -3.84
CA TRP A 205 -4.83 -11.57 -3.59
C TRP A 205 -3.63 -11.12 -2.75
N ARG A 206 -3.00 -10.00 -3.13
CA ARG A 206 -1.96 -9.33 -2.34
C ARG A 206 -2.09 -7.81 -2.49
N HIS A 207 -1.92 -7.07 -1.41
CA HIS A 207 -1.77 -5.61 -1.43
C HIS A 207 -2.81 -4.84 -2.25
N PRO A 208 -4.11 -4.93 -1.93
CA PRO A 208 -5.13 -4.17 -2.65
C PRO A 208 -5.01 -2.67 -2.37
N VAL A 209 -5.14 -1.87 -3.42
CA VAL A 209 -5.13 -0.40 -3.40
C VAL A 209 -6.36 0.09 -4.15
N ALA A 210 -7.17 0.95 -3.52
CA ALA A 210 -8.34 1.53 -4.16
C ALA A 210 -7.95 2.78 -4.95
N ILE A 211 -8.48 2.91 -6.17
CA ILE A 211 -8.23 4.01 -7.09
C ILE A 211 -9.53 4.44 -7.78
N CYS A 212 -9.63 5.71 -8.15
CA CYS A 212 -10.67 6.20 -9.06
C CYS A 212 -10.02 6.56 -10.39
N ILE A 213 -10.67 6.18 -11.48
CA ILE A 213 -10.36 6.69 -12.81
C ILE A 213 -11.15 7.99 -12.93
N SER A 214 -10.47 9.14 -12.96
CA SER A 214 -11.15 10.45 -12.91
C SER A 214 -11.41 11.07 -14.27
N ASP A 215 -10.81 10.54 -15.34
CA ASP A 215 -11.04 11.00 -16.71
C ASP A 215 -12.43 10.56 -17.22
N PRO A 216 -13.36 11.48 -17.51
CA PRO A 216 -14.67 11.14 -18.03
C PRO A 216 -14.66 10.48 -19.41
N GLY A 217 -13.58 10.62 -20.17
CA GLY A 217 -13.39 9.97 -21.47
C GLY A 217 -12.99 8.50 -21.36
N HIS A 218 -12.57 8.03 -20.18
CA HIS A 218 -12.15 6.64 -20.00
C HIS A 218 -13.36 5.71 -19.98
N PRO A 219 -13.35 4.57 -20.70
CA PRO A 219 -14.48 3.63 -20.76
C PRO A 219 -14.86 2.96 -19.43
N TRP A 220 -14.04 3.13 -18.39
CA TRP A 220 -14.25 2.56 -17.04
C TRP A 220 -14.56 3.65 -16.01
N HIS A 221 -14.58 4.92 -16.41
CA HIS A 221 -15.01 5.99 -15.54
C HIS A 221 -16.53 5.89 -15.32
N ALA A 222 -16.93 5.91 -14.05
CA ALA A 222 -18.31 6.06 -13.65
C ALA A 222 -18.39 6.74 -12.26
N PRO A 223 -19.34 7.68 -12.03
CA PRO A 223 -19.39 8.47 -10.79
C PRO A 223 -19.52 7.65 -9.50
N GLU A 224 -20.24 6.53 -9.56
CA GLU A 224 -20.50 5.66 -8.41
C GLU A 224 -19.62 4.40 -8.41
N VAL A 225 -18.44 4.51 -9.03
CA VAL A 225 -17.50 3.39 -9.16
C VAL A 225 -16.11 3.83 -8.73
N CYS A 226 -15.47 2.99 -7.94
CA CYS A 226 -14.01 2.97 -7.85
C CYS A 226 -13.51 1.60 -8.29
N HIS A 227 -12.19 1.47 -8.39
CA HIS A 227 -11.52 0.22 -8.71
C HIS A 227 -10.59 -0.16 -7.57
N VAL A 228 -10.34 -1.45 -7.44
CA VAL A 228 -9.25 -1.95 -6.62
C VAL A 228 -8.23 -2.57 -7.57
N VAL A 229 -7.00 -2.07 -7.51
CA VAL A 229 -5.85 -2.69 -8.15
C VAL A 229 -5.04 -3.40 -7.08
N ALA A 230 -4.77 -4.68 -7.27
CA ALA A 230 -4.07 -5.52 -6.31
C ALA A 230 -2.91 -6.25 -6.99
N SER A 231 -1.81 -6.38 -6.26
CA SER A 231 -0.82 -7.40 -6.65
C SER A 231 -1.39 -8.80 -6.49
N ALA A 232 -0.87 -9.76 -7.24
CA ALA A 232 -1.27 -11.16 -7.11
C ALA A 232 -0.10 -12.08 -7.42
N THR A 233 -0.12 -13.31 -6.90
CA THR A 233 0.68 -14.38 -7.52
C THR A 233 0.18 -14.56 -8.94
N SER A 234 1.07 -14.44 -9.90
CA SER A 234 0.72 -14.53 -11.32
C SER A 234 1.80 -15.23 -12.13
N GLY A 235 2.98 -15.46 -11.56
CA GLY A 235 4.16 -15.94 -12.28
C GLY A 235 4.68 -14.94 -13.31
N ARG A 236 4.29 -13.67 -13.22
CA ARG A 236 4.73 -12.59 -14.11
C ARG A 236 5.01 -11.33 -13.30
N GLU A 237 6.09 -10.63 -13.67
CA GLU A 237 6.36 -9.29 -13.17
C GLU A 237 5.58 -8.25 -13.98
N HIS A 238 5.23 -7.13 -13.34
CA HIS A 238 4.52 -5.99 -13.94
C HIS A 238 3.07 -6.27 -14.37
N TRP A 239 2.38 -7.14 -13.65
CA TRP A 239 0.96 -7.40 -13.80
C TRP A 239 0.26 -7.24 -12.47
N ALA A 240 -0.93 -6.63 -12.48
CA ALA A 240 -1.82 -6.53 -11.34
C ALA A 240 -3.21 -7.05 -11.71
N VAL A 241 -4.00 -7.35 -10.69
CA VAL A 241 -5.43 -7.63 -10.83
C VAL A 241 -6.20 -6.33 -10.65
N VAL A 242 -7.21 -6.09 -11.49
CA VAL A 242 -8.16 -4.99 -11.35
C VAL A 242 -9.57 -5.53 -11.10
N MET A 243 -10.25 -4.95 -10.13
CA MET A 243 -11.65 -5.21 -9.83
C MET A 243 -12.45 -3.91 -9.79
N ARG A 244 -13.70 -4.00 -10.18
CA ARG A 244 -14.67 -2.91 -10.07
C ARG A 244 -15.32 -2.96 -8.69
N VAL A 245 -15.58 -1.78 -8.10
CA VAL A 245 -16.32 -1.64 -6.85
C VAL A 245 -17.46 -0.64 -7.04
N ALA A 246 -18.70 -1.09 -6.87
CA ALA A 246 -19.86 -0.20 -6.85
C ALA A 246 -19.91 0.53 -5.50
N LEU A 247 -19.81 1.85 -5.49
CA LEU A 247 -19.71 2.64 -4.25
C LEU A 247 -20.94 2.55 -3.34
N PRO A 248 -22.20 2.51 -3.83
CA PRO A 248 -23.38 2.49 -2.96
C PRO A 248 -23.39 1.33 -1.94
N GLY A 249 -23.15 0.10 -2.39
CA GLY A 249 -23.13 -1.11 -1.54
C GLY A 249 -21.74 -1.76 -1.37
N LEU A 250 -20.70 -1.18 -1.98
CA LEU A 250 -19.32 -1.68 -1.96
C LEU A 250 -19.16 -3.08 -2.59
N GLU A 251 -20.06 -3.45 -3.51
CA GLU A 251 -19.99 -4.72 -4.22
C GLU A 251 -18.76 -4.78 -5.13
N VAL A 252 -17.93 -5.79 -4.91
CA VAL A 252 -16.78 -6.12 -5.75
C VAL A 252 -17.25 -6.99 -6.91
N SER A 253 -16.94 -6.59 -8.15
CA SER A 253 -17.22 -7.37 -9.36
C SER A 253 -16.02 -7.36 -10.30
N VAL A 254 -16.00 -8.31 -11.24
CA VAL A 254 -15.03 -8.29 -12.34
C VAL A 254 -15.19 -7.00 -13.14
N GLN A 255 -14.06 -6.40 -13.55
CA GLN A 255 -14.07 -5.32 -14.52
C GLN A 255 -14.34 -5.91 -15.91
N GLU A 256 -15.25 -5.32 -16.67
CA GLU A 256 -15.60 -5.78 -18.02
C GLU A 256 -15.03 -4.86 -19.08
N ALA A 257 -14.68 -5.44 -20.23
CA ALA A 257 -14.45 -4.72 -21.47
C ALA A 257 -15.78 -4.23 -22.07
N GLU A 258 -15.73 -3.33 -23.05
CA GLU A 258 -16.95 -2.81 -23.73
C GLU A 258 -17.79 -3.91 -24.39
N ASN A 259 -17.17 -5.04 -24.76
CA ASN A 259 -17.84 -6.21 -25.33
C ASN A 259 -18.34 -7.22 -24.28
N GLY A 260 -18.25 -6.90 -22.98
CA GLY A 260 -18.66 -7.76 -21.87
C GLY A 260 -17.65 -8.84 -21.47
N CYS A 261 -16.50 -8.94 -22.13
CA CYS A 261 -15.47 -9.90 -21.72
C CYS A 261 -14.83 -9.48 -20.38
N PRO A 262 -14.49 -10.43 -19.49
CA PRO A 262 -13.82 -10.13 -18.24
C PRO A 262 -12.41 -9.56 -18.49
N TRP A 263 -12.10 -8.44 -17.86
CA TRP A 263 -10.80 -7.78 -17.89
C TRP A 263 -10.22 -7.73 -16.47
N ILE A 264 -9.62 -8.83 -16.04
CA ILE A 264 -9.12 -8.98 -14.66
C ILE A 264 -7.64 -8.61 -14.55
N TRP A 265 -6.83 -8.91 -15.57
CA TRP A 265 -5.39 -8.64 -15.56
C TRP A 265 -5.05 -7.34 -16.28
N LEU A 266 -4.23 -6.52 -15.63
CA LEU A 266 -3.79 -5.23 -16.12
C LEU A 266 -2.25 -5.18 -16.18
N PRO A 267 -1.64 -4.82 -17.32
CA PRO A 267 -0.24 -4.42 -17.34
C PRO A 267 -0.04 -3.26 -16.37
N PHE A 268 0.76 -3.48 -15.32
CA PHE A 268 0.87 -2.54 -14.21
C PHE A 268 2.30 -2.54 -13.66
N PRO A 269 3.07 -1.46 -13.83
CA PRO A 269 4.44 -1.40 -13.35
C PRO A 269 4.54 -1.69 -11.85
N GLY A 270 5.38 -2.65 -11.47
CA GLY A 270 5.53 -3.06 -10.07
C GLY A 270 4.37 -3.87 -9.49
N GLY A 271 3.32 -4.16 -10.26
CA GLY A 271 2.10 -4.85 -9.82
C GLY A 271 2.29 -6.28 -9.28
N HIS A 272 3.49 -6.84 -9.40
CA HIS A 272 3.84 -8.15 -8.85
C HIS A 272 4.16 -8.12 -7.35
N ALA A 273 4.49 -6.94 -6.82
CA ALA A 273 4.83 -6.67 -5.43
C ALA A 273 3.95 -5.54 -4.87
N LYS A 274 4.11 -5.18 -3.59
CA LYS A 274 3.47 -3.98 -3.06
C LYS A 274 3.97 -2.75 -3.81
N PHE A 275 3.03 -1.88 -4.19
CA PHE A 275 3.27 -0.59 -4.82
C PHE A 275 2.52 0.51 -4.08
N ALA A 276 2.87 1.77 -4.37
CA ALA A 276 2.07 2.94 -4.05
C ALA A 276 1.44 3.46 -5.34
N CYS A 277 0.16 3.79 -5.32
CA CYS A 277 -0.52 4.48 -6.42
C CYS A 277 -1.21 5.72 -5.86
N ILE A 278 -0.87 6.89 -6.36
CA ILE A 278 -1.45 8.17 -5.93
C ILE A 278 -2.06 8.89 -7.12
N HIS A 279 -3.18 9.59 -6.88
CA HIS A 279 -3.75 10.50 -7.86
C HIS A 279 -3.23 11.91 -7.58
N ASP A 280 -2.68 12.57 -8.59
CA ASP A 280 -2.25 13.96 -8.53
C ASP A 280 -3.34 14.86 -9.11
N GLU A 281 -4.16 15.44 -8.22
CA GLU A 281 -5.27 16.33 -8.57
C GLU A 281 -4.88 17.48 -9.51
N THR A 282 -3.64 17.99 -9.41
CA THR A 282 -3.16 19.11 -10.22
C THR A 282 -3.03 18.73 -11.70
N THR A 283 -2.50 17.54 -11.99
CA THR A 283 -2.26 17.07 -13.36
C THR A 283 -3.30 16.06 -13.83
N ARG A 284 -4.18 15.60 -12.91
CA ARG A 284 -5.09 14.47 -13.08
C ARG A 284 -4.39 13.16 -13.47
N ARG A 285 -3.11 13.04 -13.15
CA ARG A 285 -2.31 11.84 -13.43
C ARG A 285 -2.28 10.91 -12.25
N HIS A 286 -2.16 9.63 -12.54
CA HIS A 286 -1.80 8.61 -11.59
C HIS A 286 -0.30 8.40 -11.57
N TRP A 287 0.28 8.32 -10.38
CA TRP A 287 1.69 8.04 -10.17
C TRP A 287 1.84 6.74 -9.41
N VAL A 288 2.65 5.84 -9.96
CA VAL A 288 2.96 4.55 -9.34
C VAL A 288 4.42 4.53 -8.94
N VAL A 289 4.66 4.12 -7.69
CA VAL A 289 5.99 3.77 -7.18
C VAL A 289 5.98 2.30 -6.86
N GLY A 290 6.88 1.53 -7.47
CA GLY A 290 6.86 0.07 -7.37
C GLY A 290 8.17 -0.58 -7.78
N SER A 291 8.25 -1.90 -7.60
CA SER A 291 9.40 -2.70 -8.01
C SER A 291 9.62 -2.63 -9.52
N ARG A 292 10.87 -2.46 -9.95
CA ARG A 292 11.27 -2.59 -11.36
C ARG A 292 11.48 -4.04 -11.81
N GLY A 293 11.15 -5.01 -10.95
CA GLY A 293 11.36 -6.42 -11.26
C GLY A 293 12.83 -6.80 -11.39
N ALA A 294 13.10 -8.05 -11.75
CA ALA A 294 14.43 -8.50 -12.12
C ALA A 294 14.78 -8.03 -13.55
N PRO A 295 16.05 -7.76 -13.87
CA PRO A 295 16.45 -7.56 -15.26
C PRO A 295 16.09 -8.78 -16.15
N GLY A 296 15.60 -8.51 -17.35
CA GLY A 296 15.20 -9.53 -18.34
C GLY A 296 13.75 -9.99 -18.19
N LEU A 297 13.41 -11.15 -18.78
CA LEU A 297 12.07 -11.74 -18.70
C LEU A 297 12.00 -12.74 -17.53
N ALA A 298 11.50 -12.28 -16.39
CA ALA A 298 11.18 -13.17 -15.26
C ALA A 298 9.80 -13.82 -15.46
N ALA A 299 9.73 -15.14 -15.28
CA ALA A 299 8.50 -15.90 -15.44
C ALA A 299 8.41 -17.09 -14.48
N GLY A 300 7.18 -17.54 -14.18
CA GLY A 300 6.88 -18.64 -13.27
C GLY A 300 7.55 -18.43 -11.90
N LYS A 301 8.24 -19.47 -11.41
CA LYS A 301 8.94 -19.41 -10.11
C LYS A 301 10.01 -18.31 -10.04
N ARG A 302 10.56 -17.83 -11.16
CA ARG A 302 11.55 -16.74 -11.16
C ARG A 302 10.89 -15.39 -10.88
N ALA A 303 9.70 -15.15 -11.42
CA ALA A 303 8.93 -13.93 -11.18
C ALA A 303 8.37 -13.85 -9.75
N GLU A 304 8.12 -15.00 -9.13
CA GLU A 304 7.65 -15.07 -7.73
C GLU A 304 8.79 -15.04 -6.69
N ARG A 305 10.05 -14.89 -7.10
CA ARG A 305 11.15 -14.73 -6.14
C ARG A 305 11.19 -13.29 -5.64
N ASP A 306 11.19 -13.11 -4.33
CA ASP A 306 11.41 -11.83 -3.65
C ASP A 306 12.72 -11.10 -4.04
N GLY A 307 13.61 -11.77 -4.78
CA GLY A 307 14.92 -11.29 -5.21
C GLY A 307 14.93 -10.10 -6.17
N SER A 308 13.78 -9.67 -6.71
CA SER A 308 13.65 -8.45 -7.51
C SER A 308 13.43 -7.17 -6.69
N SER A 309 13.40 -7.27 -5.36
CA SER A 309 13.09 -6.17 -4.43
C SER A 309 14.27 -5.25 -4.11
N ASN A 310 15.12 -4.91 -5.07
CA ASN A 310 16.27 -4.01 -4.87
C ASN A 310 16.21 -2.75 -5.75
N ARG A 311 15.18 -2.61 -6.59
CA ARG A 311 15.03 -1.47 -7.51
C ARG A 311 13.61 -0.95 -7.46
N LEU A 312 13.44 0.29 -7.01
CA LEU A 312 12.16 0.99 -7.11
C LEU A 312 12.20 1.96 -8.30
N GLY A 313 11.08 2.05 -9.01
CA GLY A 313 10.87 2.98 -10.11
C GLY A 313 9.63 3.83 -9.87
N VAL A 314 9.49 4.86 -10.70
CA VAL A 314 8.31 5.73 -10.75
C VAL A 314 7.76 5.77 -12.16
N TRP A 315 6.45 5.60 -12.29
CA TRP A 315 5.72 5.69 -13.55
C TRP A 315 4.53 6.64 -13.39
N ALA A 316 4.14 7.28 -14.48
CA ALA A 316 2.96 8.12 -14.55
C ALA A 316 2.00 7.60 -15.62
N SER A 317 0.70 7.74 -15.39
CA SER A 317 -0.34 7.37 -16.34
C SER A 317 -1.51 8.35 -16.28
N ASP A 318 -2.09 8.64 -17.44
CA ASP A 318 -3.31 9.44 -17.56
C ASP A 318 -4.57 8.56 -17.42
N ASN A 319 -4.46 7.25 -17.70
CA ASN A 319 -5.59 6.33 -17.85
C ASN A 319 -5.42 4.98 -17.11
N MET A 320 -4.40 4.83 -16.26
CA MET A 320 -4.08 3.59 -15.53
C MET A 320 -3.70 2.38 -16.40
N THR A 321 -3.62 2.51 -17.72
CA THR A 321 -3.22 1.46 -18.66
C THR A 321 -1.91 1.78 -19.37
N ASP A 322 -1.76 3.02 -19.82
CA ASP A 322 -0.58 3.52 -20.54
C ASP A 322 0.36 4.20 -19.57
N TRP A 323 1.56 3.65 -19.44
CA TRP A 323 2.55 4.11 -18.47
C TRP A 323 3.73 4.79 -19.15
N THR A 324 4.06 5.99 -18.67
CA THR A 324 5.26 6.75 -19.07
C THR A 324 6.27 6.80 -17.93
N GLY A 325 7.55 6.97 -18.28
CA GLY A 325 8.66 6.96 -17.33
C GLY A 325 9.21 5.55 -17.02
N GLY A 326 9.56 5.29 -15.75
CA GLY A 326 10.20 4.04 -15.33
C GLY A 326 11.69 4.12 -15.05
N GLY A 327 12.22 5.34 -14.86
CA GLY A 327 13.56 5.57 -14.32
C GLY A 327 13.74 4.93 -12.94
N ALA A 328 14.99 4.58 -12.59
CA ALA A 328 15.28 4.11 -11.24
C ALA A 328 15.12 5.27 -10.26
N LEU A 329 14.25 5.11 -9.28
CA LEU A 329 14.13 6.02 -8.14
C LEU A 329 15.25 5.76 -7.13
N ILE A 330 15.43 4.48 -6.81
CA ILE A 330 16.47 4.00 -5.92
C ILE A 330 16.82 2.56 -6.29
N SER A 331 18.12 2.24 -6.27
CA SER A 331 18.64 0.90 -6.54
C SER A 331 19.64 0.50 -5.45
N GLY A 332 19.58 -0.76 -5.03
CA GLY A 332 20.55 -1.38 -4.14
C GLY A 332 21.29 -2.54 -4.81
N GLY A 333 22.29 -3.07 -4.10
CA GLY A 333 23.03 -4.25 -4.54
C GLY A 333 22.21 -5.54 -4.50
N GLU A 334 22.86 -6.67 -4.74
CA GLU A 334 22.24 -7.97 -4.58
C GLU A 334 22.12 -8.38 -3.10
N GLY A 335 21.15 -9.23 -2.81
CA GLY A 335 20.96 -9.82 -1.48
C GLY A 335 20.26 -8.91 -0.47
N PRO A 336 20.07 -9.41 0.77
CA PRO A 336 19.31 -8.73 1.81
C PRO A 336 19.73 -7.28 2.13
N PRO A 337 21.02 -6.91 2.10
CA PRO A 337 21.43 -5.52 2.34
C PRO A 337 21.00 -4.53 1.26
N GLY A 338 20.79 -4.99 0.02
CA GLY A 338 20.42 -4.16 -1.12
C GLY A 338 18.92 -3.94 -1.30
N VAL A 339 18.08 -4.45 -0.40
CA VAL A 339 16.63 -4.38 -0.52
C VAL A 339 16.11 -2.95 -0.43
N TYR A 340 15.19 -2.61 -1.33
CA TYR A 340 14.29 -1.47 -1.26
C TYR A 340 12.90 -1.94 -1.67
N ALA A 341 11.96 -2.04 -0.73
CA ALA A 341 10.69 -2.72 -0.91
C ALA A 341 9.51 -1.98 -0.28
N ASP A 342 8.31 -2.37 -0.70
CA ASP A 342 7.03 -1.96 -0.11
C ASP A 342 6.79 -0.44 -0.05
N PRO A 343 7.03 0.32 -1.12
CA PRO A 343 6.97 1.78 -1.08
C PRO A 343 5.60 2.30 -0.65
N SER A 344 5.63 3.47 -0.01
CA SER A 344 4.51 4.39 0.13
C SER A 344 4.94 5.77 -0.35
N ALA A 345 4.02 6.53 -0.91
CA ALA A 345 4.33 7.81 -1.52
C ALA A 345 3.30 8.88 -1.16
N ALA A 346 3.74 10.13 -1.08
CA ALA A 346 2.90 11.29 -0.84
C ALA A 346 3.41 12.50 -1.64
N VAL A 347 2.48 13.30 -2.16
CA VAL A 347 2.80 14.58 -2.79
C VAL A 347 3.03 15.63 -1.70
N SER A 348 4.17 16.31 -1.75
CA SER A 348 4.49 17.44 -0.87
C SER A 348 4.82 18.65 -1.74
N GLY A 349 3.82 19.50 -1.98
CA GLY A 349 3.95 20.64 -2.89
C GLY A 349 4.26 20.21 -4.33
N ASN A 350 5.48 20.50 -4.80
CA ASN A 350 5.96 20.13 -6.13
C ASN A 350 6.76 18.83 -6.16
N ASP A 351 6.96 18.19 -5.01
CA ASP A 351 7.82 17.03 -4.89
C ASP A 351 7.00 15.77 -4.59
N LEU A 352 7.50 14.64 -5.07
CA LEU A 352 7.02 13.32 -4.68
C LEU A 352 7.98 12.75 -3.64
N LEU A 353 7.45 12.48 -2.45
CA LEU A 353 8.19 11.83 -1.38
C LEU A 353 7.82 10.36 -1.33
N VAL A 354 8.82 9.51 -1.17
CA VAL A 354 8.66 8.06 -1.09
C VAL A 354 9.33 7.57 0.17
N VAL A 355 8.69 6.66 0.90
CA VAL A 355 9.31 5.88 1.99
C VAL A 355 9.20 4.40 1.67
N ALA A 356 10.24 3.64 2.01
CA ALA A 356 10.32 2.21 1.71
C ALA A 356 11.10 1.46 2.79
N ARG A 357 10.79 0.17 2.94
CA ARG A 357 11.63 -0.74 3.71
C ARG A 357 12.98 -0.88 3.01
N ALA A 358 14.06 -0.88 3.78
CA ALA A 358 15.40 -1.02 3.28
C ALA A 358 16.22 -2.07 4.03
N GLY A 359 17.04 -2.78 3.26
CA GLY A 359 18.07 -3.67 3.75
C GLY A 359 19.21 -2.94 4.45
N GLU A 360 19.94 -3.68 5.27
CA GLU A 360 21.25 -3.29 5.79
C GLU A 360 22.13 -4.53 5.97
N ALA A 361 23.39 -4.34 6.40
CA ALA A 361 24.32 -5.45 6.61
C ALA A 361 23.77 -6.51 7.60
N ALA A 362 22.99 -6.08 8.60
CA ALA A 362 22.36 -6.97 9.58
C ALA A 362 21.05 -7.64 9.09
N SER A 363 20.55 -7.31 7.89
CA SER A 363 19.35 -7.95 7.32
C SER A 363 19.64 -9.40 6.96
N ARG A 364 18.85 -10.32 7.53
CA ARG A 364 19.04 -11.78 7.33
C ARG A 364 18.45 -12.29 6.02
N ASN A 365 17.34 -11.70 5.59
CA ASN A 365 16.63 -12.06 4.37
C ASN A 365 15.81 -10.85 3.86
N MET A 366 15.18 -10.99 2.68
CA MET A 366 14.45 -9.90 2.03
C MET A 366 13.20 -9.40 2.79
N LYS A 367 12.66 -10.21 3.70
CA LYS A 367 11.47 -9.87 4.51
C LYS A 367 11.86 -9.24 5.85
N GLU A 368 13.04 -9.55 6.36
CA GLU A 368 13.56 -9.06 7.64
C GLU A 368 14.44 -7.81 7.46
N THR A 369 13.89 -6.79 6.79
CA THR A 369 14.53 -5.47 6.65
C THR A 369 14.48 -4.68 7.95
N ARG A 370 15.49 -3.86 8.18
CA ARG A 370 15.72 -3.19 9.46
C ARG A 370 15.85 -1.68 9.37
N ARG A 371 15.76 -1.12 8.17
CA ARG A 371 15.73 0.32 7.93
C ARG A 371 14.43 0.73 7.24
N MET A 372 13.97 1.92 7.58
CA MET A 372 12.99 2.67 6.81
C MET A 372 13.73 3.85 6.21
N VAL A 373 13.70 3.98 4.89
CA VAL A 373 14.37 5.08 4.18
C VAL A 373 13.35 5.95 3.47
N GLY A 374 13.71 7.20 3.21
CA GLY A 374 12.95 8.09 2.34
C GLY A 374 13.77 8.59 1.16
N VAL A 375 13.09 8.89 0.05
CA VAL A 375 13.66 9.45 -1.17
C VAL A 375 12.76 10.58 -1.66
N ARG A 376 13.38 11.65 -2.19
CA ARG A 376 12.68 12.77 -2.83
C ARG A 376 12.87 12.70 -4.34
N LEU A 377 11.76 12.80 -5.06
CA LEU A 377 11.75 13.16 -6.47
C LEU A 377 11.27 14.60 -6.59
N ALA A 378 12.23 15.51 -6.70
CA ALA A 378 11.94 16.93 -6.81
C ALA A 378 11.25 17.27 -8.14
N SER A 379 10.24 18.15 -8.11
CA SER A 379 9.51 18.59 -9.32
C SER A 379 9.00 17.40 -10.16
N PHE A 380 8.44 16.39 -9.51
CA PHE A 380 8.14 15.09 -10.13
C PHE A 380 7.25 15.19 -11.38
N ARG A 381 6.32 16.15 -11.41
CA ARG A 381 5.43 16.43 -12.55
C ARG A 381 6.20 16.76 -13.84
N SER A 382 7.31 17.48 -13.73
CA SER A 382 8.19 17.80 -14.85
C SER A 382 9.16 16.66 -15.16
N ALA A 383 9.50 15.84 -14.16
CA ALA A 383 10.42 14.72 -14.33
C ALA A 383 9.84 13.59 -15.20
N ALA A 384 8.51 13.45 -15.30
CA ALA A 384 7.89 12.48 -16.22
C ALA A 384 8.15 12.76 -17.71
N ALA A 385 8.59 13.97 -18.08
CA ALA A 385 9.04 14.27 -19.44
C ALA A 385 10.52 13.89 -19.70
N CYS A 386 11.24 13.44 -18.67
CA CYS A 386 12.69 13.22 -18.72
C CYS A 386 13.13 11.76 -18.52
N PHE A 387 12.21 10.80 -18.44
CA PHE A 387 12.50 9.38 -18.26
C PHE A 387 12.03 8.52 -19.42
#